data_AF-X1S4H5-F1
#
_entry.id   AF-X1S4H5-F1
#
_cell.length_a   1.000
_cell.length_b   1.000
_cell.length_c   1.000
_cell.angle_alpha   90.00
_cell.angle_beta   90.00
_cell.angle_gamma   90.00
#
_symmetry.space_group_name_H-M   'P 1'
#
loop_
_entity.id
_entity.type
_entity.pdbx_description
1 polymer ?
#
loop_
_entity_poly.entity_id
_entity_poly.type
_entity_poly.pdbx_seq_one_letter_code
_entity_poly.pdbx_strand_id
1 'polypeptide(L)'
;MVAKEFLYYNLLGIAGAIDYHTHFGVWGIIPTVADKLIYDIPLSNEEKELAERLGITNSVEKGVLPLPRDVQIAREYLIVGEETHSRVLNIAAANTSYTIENIYARENEFLVLTRIAAAPGTTAQDIRFIVDRDDDHNYANVKTFPLSLIPGGEVSCFIPAMEEIRLSTIASAIVGLHSFRYTYQRVRLTNLLRCRFGLVSRDELPEPSVYDKVKAGVL
;
A
#
# COMPACT_ATOMS: atom_id res chain seq x y z
N MET A 1 16.97 -2.73 -14.33
CA MET A 1 16.74 -3.99 -13.61
C MET A 1 15.27 -4.33 -13.80
N VAL A 2 14.95 -5.34 -14.62
CA VAL A 2 13.57 -5.75 -14.89
C VAL A 2 13.16 -6.69 -13.76
N ALA A 3 11.99 -6.49 -13.17
CA ALA A 3 11.46 -7.33 -12.09
C ALA A 3 11.50 -8.82 -12.49
N LYS A 4 12.03 -9.68 -11.60
CA LYS A 4 12.27 -11.11 -11.87
C LYS A 4 11.06 -12.03 -11.57
N GLU A 5 9.96 -11.50 -11.03
CA GLU A 5 8.83 -12.32 -10.58
C GLU A 5 7.65 -12.24 -11.54
N PHE A 6 7.10 -13.41 -11.88
CA PHE A 6 5.88 -13.56 -12.68
C PHE A 6 4.67 -13.52 -11.76
N LEU A 7 3.67 -12.68 -12.07
CA LEU A 7 2.36 -12.74 -11.40
C LEU A 7 1.55 -13.89 -12.03
N TYR A 8 1.41 -15.00 -11.29
CA TYR A 8 0.55 -16.10 -11.72
C TYR A 8 -0.91 -15.79 -11.39
N TYR A 9 -1.70 -15.50 -12.42
CA TYR A 9 -3.13 -15.29 -12.29
C TYR A 9 -3.88 -16.59 -12.57
N ASN A 10 -4.25 -17.30 -11.51
CA ASN A 10 -5.03 -18.53 -11.59
C ASN A 10 -6.48 -18.23 -11.21
N LEU A 11 -7.39 -18.39 -12.16
CA LEU A 11 -8.83 -18.28 -11.93
C LEU A 11 -9.46 -19.66 -11.86
N LEU A 12 -10.23 -19.92 -10.81
CA LEU A 12 -11.18 -21.02 -10.80
C LEU A 12 -12.38 -20.58 -11.64
N GLY A 13 -12.51 -21.16 -12.83
CA GLY A 13 -13.56 -20.80 -13.78
C GLY A 13 -14.95 -21.25 -13.30
N ILE A 14 -15.91 -20.33 -13.35
CA ILE A 14 -17.35 -20.63 -13.30
C ILE A 14 -17.91 -20.40 -14.70
N ALA A 15 -18.72 -21.32 -15.20
CA ALA A 15 -19.37 -21.18 -16.50
C ALA A 15 -20.28 -19.94 -16.53
N GLY A 16 -20.16 -19.11 -17.57
CA GLY A 16 -21.03 -17.96 -17.81
C GLY A 16 -20.57 -16.62 -17.23
N ALA A 17 -19.38 -16.53 -16.62
CA ALA A 17 -18.80 -15.24 -16.23
C ALA A 17 -18.28 -14.49 -17.47
N ILE A 18 -18.98 -13.42 -17.86
CA ILE A 18 -18.57 -12.45 -18.88
C ILE A 18 -18.08 -11.15 -18.21
N ASP A 19 -17.08 -10.50 -18.77
CA ASP A 19 -16.55 -9.17 -18.36
C ASP A 19 -16.14 -9.02 -16.88
N TYR A 20 -15.19 -9.83 -16.40
CA TYR A 20 -14.61 -9.66 -15.06
C TYR A 20 -13.38 -8.75 -15.06
N HIS A 21 -13.31 -7.86 -14.06
CA HIS A 21 -12.15 -7.01 -13.79
C HIS A 21 -11.50 -7.44 -12.47
N THR A 22 -10.18 -7.57 -12.47
CA THR A 22 -9.43 -7.96 -11.28
C THR A 22 -8.39 -6.90 -10.96
N HIS A 23 -8.30 -6.55 -9.69
CA HIS A 23 -7.33 -5.60 -9.17
C HIS A 23 -6.34 -6.35 -8.27
N PHE A 24 -5.04 -6.08 -8.44
CA PHE A 24 -3.98 -6.62 -7.61
C PHE A 24 -3.21 -5.48 -6.96
N GLY A 25 -2.95 -5.59 -5.66
CA GLY A 25 -1.93 -4.81 -5.00
C GLY A 25 -0.58 -5.50 -5.18
N VAL A 26 0.38 -4.82 -5.80
CA VAL A 26 1.78 -5.29 -5.88
C VAL A 26 2.61 -4.43 -4.96
N TRP A 27 3.44 -5.06 -4.13
CA TRP A 27 4.34 -4.34 -3.26
C TRP A 27 5.77 -4.36 -3.80
N GLY A 28 6.25 -3.20 -4.24
CA GLY A 28 7.61 -3.03 -4.74
C GLY A 28 8.55 -2.64 -3.61
N ILE A 29 9.70 -3.31 -3.52
CA ILE A 29 10.76 -3.01 -2.55
C ILE A 29 12.12 -2.98 -3.22
N ILE A 30 13.05 -2.24 -2.61
CA ILE A 30 14.47 -2.36 -2.93
C ILE A 30 14.99 -3.61 -2.19
N PRO A 31 15.56 -4.61 -2.90
CA PRO A 31 16.05 -5.83 -2.25
C PRO A 31 17.18 -5.53 -1.27
N THR A 32 17.02 -6.01 -0.03
CA THR A 32 18.06 -6.00 1.00
C THR A 32 19.14 -7.05 0.72
N VAL A 33 20.23 -7.05 1.48
CA VAL A 33 21.24 -8.11 1.39
C VAL A 33 20.63 -9.49 1.68
N ALA A 34 19.76 -9.61 2.68
CA ALA A 34 19.05 -10.85 2.98
C ALA A 34 18.17 -11.32 1.81
N ASP A 35 17.41 -10.41 1.19
CA ASP A 35 16.58 -10.74 0.02
C ASP A 35 17.45 -11.24 -1.14
N LYS A 36 18.54 -10.52 -1.44
CA LYS A 36 19.47 -10.88 -2.51
C LYS A 36 20.06 -12.27 -2.30
N LEU A 37 20.40 -12.63 -1.06
CA LEU A 37 20.91 -13.97 -0.74
C LEU A 37 19.87 -15.07 -0.97
N ILE A 38 18.59 -14.84 -0.65
CA ILE A 38 17.53 -15.82 -0.93
C ILE A 38 17.28 -16.00 -2.43
N TYR A 39 17.33 -14.92 -3.19
CA TYR A 39 17.02 -14.93 -4.62
C TYR A 39 18.26 -15.17 -5.51
N ASP A 40 19.37 -15.60 -4.94
CA ASP A 40 20.65 -15.83 -5.63
C ASP A 40 21.10 -14.62 -6.48
N ILE A 41 20.85 -13.41 -5.98
CA ILE A 41 21.27 -12.16 -6.62
C ILE A 41 22.70 -11.83 -6.15
N PRO A 42 23.65 -11.60 -7.08
CA PRO A 42 25.03 -11.26 -6.71
C PRO A 42 25.12 -10.01 -5.83
N LEU A 43 25.85 -10.13 -4.71
CA LEU A 43 26.16 -9.02 -3.81
C LEU A 43 27.33 -8.18 -4.32
N SER A 44 27.26 -6.87 -4.13
CA SER A 44 28.43 -5.99 -4.30
C SER A 44 29.48 -6.23 -3.21
N ASN A 45 30.70 -5.71 -3.37
CA ASN A 45 31.76 -5.86 -2.36
C ASN A 45 31.35 -5.27 -1.00
N GLU A 46 30.74 -4.08 -1.00
CA GLU A 46 30.20 -3.46 0.22
C GLU A 46 29.10 -4.30 0.87
N GLU A 47 28.26 -4.95 0.07
CA GLU A 47 27.19 -5.82 0.57
C GLU A 47 27.72 -7.11 1.18
N LYS A 48 28.83 -7.65 0.65
CA LYS A 48 29.52 -8.81 1.24
C LYS A 48 30.14 -8.45 2.59
N GLU A 49 30.86 -7.33 2.67
CA GLU A 49 31.41 -6.84 3.94
C GLU A 49 30.30 -6.60 4.98
N LEU A 50 29.17 -6.05 4.54
CA LEU A 50 27.99 -5.87 5.39
C LEU A 50 27.38 -7.21 5.85
N ALA A 51 27.28 -8.19 4.95
CA ALA A 51 26.77 -9.52 5.24
C ALA A 51 27.61 -10.25 6.28
N GLU A 52 28.94 -10.17 6.15
CA GLU A 52 29.89 -10.77 7.09
C GLU A 52 29.83 -10.08 8.46
N ARG A 53 29.88 -8.75 8.49
CA ARG A 53 29.85 -7.96 9.74
C ARG A 53 28.59 -8.20 10.56
N LEU A 54 27.44 -8.37 9.91
CA LEU A 54 26.15 -8.56 10.58
C LEU A 54 25.70 -10.03 10.64
N GLY A 55 26.48 -10.97 10.10
CA GLY A 55 26.14 -12.40 10.11
C GLY A 55 24.86 -12.74 9.33
N ILE A 56 24.60 -12.02 8.23
CA ILE A 56 23.36 -12.16 7.45
C ILE A 56 23.28 -13.54 6.79
N THR A 57 24.38 -14.03 6.22
CA THR A 57 24.43 -15.34 5.55
C THR A 57 23.95 -16.46 6.47
N ASN A 58 24.47 -16.51 7.70
CA ASN A 58 24.07 -17.51 8.69
C ASN A 58 22.59 -17.37 9.10
N SER A 59 22.05 -16.15 9.09
CA SER A 59 20.65 -15.89 9.45
C SER A 59 19.69 -16.32 8.34
N VAL A 60 20.11 -16.14 7.08
CA VAL A 60 19.37 -16.60 5.89
C VAL A 60 19.40 -18.14 5.81
N GLU A 61 20.55 -18.77 6.01
CA GLU A 61 20.67 -20.24 6.03
C GLU A 61 19.79 -20.90 7.12
N LYS A 62 19.62 -20.24 8.25
CA LYS A 62 18.72 -20.69 9.33
C LYS A 62 17.23 -20.43 9.04
N GLY A 63 16.90 -19.70 7.98
CA GLY A 63 15.53 -19.31 7.65
C GLY A 63 14.95 -18.23 8.57
N VAL A 64 15.80 -17.43 9.25
CA VAL A 64 15.37 -16.34 10.14
C VAL A 64 15.13 -15.04 9.37
N LEU A 65 15.94 -14.79 8.34
CA LEU A 65 15.85 -13.61 7.47
C LEU A 65 15.61 -14.02 6.00
N PRO A 66 14.96 -13.15 5.21
CA PRO A 66 14.26 -11.92 5.60
C PRO A 66 12.96 -12.24 6.34
N LEU A 67 12.45 -11.27 7.11
CA LEU A 67 11.19 -11.45 7.84
C LEU A 67 10.00 -11.56 6.86
N PRO A 68 9.02 -12.42 7.16
CA PRO A 68 7.72 -12.36 6.51
C PRO A 68 7.11 -10.97 6.60
N ARG A 69 6.33 -10.63 5.58
CA ARG A 69 6.07 -9.23 5.30
C ARG A 69 5.07 -8.57 6.24
N ASP A 70 4.05 -9.33 6.58
CA ASP A 70 3.09 -9.04 7.64
C ASP A 70 3.80 -8.76 8.97
N VAL A 71 4.79 -9.59 9.32
CA VAL A 71 5.61 -9.42 10.54
C VAL A 71 6.44 -8.14 10.46
N GLN A 72 6.99 -7.83 9.29
CA GLN A 72 7.75 -6.60 9.07
C GLN A 72 6.88 -5.36 9.30
N ILE A 73 5.70 -5.30 8.64
CA ILE A 73 4.76 -4.18 8.82
C ILE A 73 4.40 -4.04 10.29
N ALA A 74 3.97 -5.13 10.93
CA ALA A 74 3.51 -5.10 12.32
C ALA A 74 4.58 -4.61 13.32
N ARG A 75 5.87 -4.84 13.02
CA ARG A 75 6.98 -4.39 13.86
C ARG A 75 7.44 -2.97 13.58
N GLU A 76 7.51 -2.59 12.30
CA GLU A 76 8.11 -1.32 11.88
C GLU A 76 7.11 -0.17 11.85
N TYR A 77 5.84 -0.45 11.53
CA TYR A 77 4.81 0.57 11.36
C TYR A 77 4.19 0.88 12.72
N LEU A 78 4.74 1.90 13.37
CA LEU A 78 4.21 2.41 14.62
C LEU A 78 2.92 3.21 14.36
N ILE A 79 1.77 2.53 14.41
CA ILE A 79 0.45 3.12 14.23
C ILE A 79 0.14 4.02 15.44
N VAL A 80 -0.02 5.31 15.17
CA VAL A 80 -0.37 6.34 16.16
C VAL A 80 -1.89 6.44 16.32
N GLY A 81 -2.64 6.15 15.25
CA GLY A 81 -4.09 6.11 15.28
C GLY A 81 -4.67 5.44 14.04
N GLU A 82 -5.89 4.93 14.17
CA GLU A 82 -6.71 4.43 13.07
C GLU A 82 -8.05 5.16 13.11
N GLU A 83 -8.46 5.71 11.96
CA GLU A 83 -9.66 6.51 11.82
C GLU A 83 -10.54 5.93 10.70
N THR A 84 -11.81 5.66 11.01
CA THR A 84 -12.81 5.26 10.02
C THR A 84 -13.78 6.39 9.80
N HIS A 85 -13.84 6.90 8.58
CA HIS A 85 -14.75 7.98 8.20
C HIS A 85 -15.87 7.44 7.31
N SER A 86 -17.03 8.05 7.44
CA SER A 86 -18.15 7.86 6.51
C SER A 86 -18.59 9.22 5.98
N ARG A 87 -18.78 9.29 4.66
CA ARG A 87 -19.22 10.48 3.94
C ARG A 87 -20.40 10.12 3.08
N VAL A 88 -21.37 11.02 3.01
CA VAL A 88 -22.52 10.90 2.13
C VAL A 88 -22.48 12.08 1.18
N LEU A 89 -22.39 11.80 -0.11
CA LEU A 89 -22.33 12.82 -1.16
C LEU A 89 -23.58 12.77 -2.02
N ASN A 90 -24.06 13.93 -2.44
CA ASN A 90 -25.11 14.02 -3.47
C ASN A 90 -24.46 14.12 -4.86
N ILE A 91 -24.45 13.02 -5.62
CA ILE A 91 -23.94 12.98 -6.99
C ILE A 91 -25.05 13.51 -7.92
N ALA A 92 -25.03 14.82 -8.13
CA ALA A 92 -26.10 15.56 -8.81
C ALA A 92 -25.94 15.64 -10.34
N ALA A 93 -24.76 15.33 -10.88
CA ALA A 93 -24.48 15.37 -12.31
C ALA A 93 -23.66 14.15 -12.74
N ALA A 94 -23.98 13.62 -13.92
CA ALA A 94 -23.21 12.57 -14.56
C ALA A 94 -21.84 13.09 -15.01
N ASN A 95 -20.84 12.20 -15.00
CA ASN A 95 -19.45 12.43 -15.44
C ASN A 95 -18.76 13.63 -14.78
N THR A 96 -19.23 14.03 -13.59
CA THR A 96 -18.63 15.10 -12.78
C THR A 96 -17.91 14.47 -11.60
N SER A 97 -16.67 14.90 -11.35
CA SER A 97 -15.91 14.45 -10.18
C SER A 97 -16.36 15.22 -8.94
N TYR A 98 -16.55 14.50 -7.84
CA TYR A 98 -16.86 15.04 -6.52
C TYR A 98 -15.80 14.61 -5.52
N THR A 99 -15.30 15.54 -4.72
CA THR A 99 -14.39 15.22 -3.61
C THR A 99 -15.15 14.54 -2.48
N ILE A 100 -14.66 13.37 -2.06
CA ILE A 100 -15.12 12.69 -0.84
C ILE A 100 -14.42 13.33 0.36
N GLU A 101 -13.09 13.34 0.34
CA GLU A 101 -12.27 13.95 1.39
C GLU A 101 -10.82 14.09 0.93
N ASN A 102 -10.12 15.11 1.46
CA ASN A 102 -8.67 15.20 1.40
C ASN A 102 -8.12 15.02 2.82
N ILE A 103 -7.20 14.08 2.97
CA ILE A 103 -6.61 13.71 4.25
C ILE A 103 -5.13 14.04 4.18
N TYR A 104 -4.66 14.88 5.10
CA TYR A 104 -3.26 15.31 5.16
C TYR A 104 -2.50 14.57 6.26
N ALA A 105 -1.27 14.18 5.94
CA ALA A 105 -0.30 13.69 6.90
C ALA A 105 0.07 14.80 7.88
N ARG A 106 0.34 14.43 9.14
CA ARG A 106 0.87 15.36 10.14
C ARG A 106 2.38 15.34 10.10
N GLU A 107 2.99 16.33 10.75
CA GLU A 107 4.44 16.37 10.89
C GLU A 107 4.98 15.07 11.51
N ASN A 108 6.00 14.47 10.88
CA ASN A 108 6.61 13.20 11.29
C ASN A 108 5.66 11.98 11.27
N GLU A 109 4.58 12.05 10.50
CA GLU A 109 3.67 10.93 10.24
C GLU A 109 3.49 10.75 8.72
N PHE A 110 3.01 9.58 8.33
CA PHE A 110 2.48 9.32 7.00
C PHE A 110 1.17 8.55 7.14
N LEU A 111 0.39 8.52 6.06
CA LEU A 111 -0.93 7.90 6.03
C LEU A 111 -0.85 6.52 5.38
N VAL A 112 -1.72 5.61 5.80
CA VAL A 112 -1.95 4.34 5.09
C VAL A 112 -3.44 4.13 4.96
N LEU A 113 -4.00 4.16 3.74
CA LEU A 113 -5.37 3.71 3.52
C LEU A 113 -5.40 2.18 3.63
N THR A 114 -6.24 1.69 4.54
CA THR A 114 -6.31 0.26 4.85
C THR A 114 -7.60 -0.38 4.41
N ARG A 115 -8.71 0.38 4.35
CA ARG A 115 -10.02 -0.16 3.94
C ARG A 115 -10.82 0.86 3.16
N ILE A 116 -11.54 0.38 2.14
CA ILE A 116 -12.52 1.17 1.38
C ILE A 116 -13.82 0.39 1.24
N ALA A 117 -14.93 1.12 1.30
CA ALA A 117 -16.29 0.61 1.19
C ALA A 117 -17.20 1.69 0.61
N ALA A 118 -18.28 1.27 -0.03
CA ALA A 118 -19.29 2.17 -0.56
C ALA A 118 -20.65 1.47 -0.55
N ALA A 119 -21.72 2.27 -0.46
CA ALA A 119 -23.07 1.78 -0.63
C ALA A 119 -23.22 1.13 -2.02
N PRO A 120 -24.13 0.15 -2.19
CA PRO A 120 -24.43 -0.38 -3.51
C PRO A 120 -25.03 0.72 -4.40
N GLY A 121 -24.53 0.84 -5.62
CA GLY A 121 -25.23 1.51 -6.72
C GLY A 121 -25.92 0.48 -7.63
N THR A 122 -26.14 0.86 -8.89
CA THR A 122 -26.41 -0.10 -9.97
C THR A 122 -25.23 -0.15 -10.92
N THR A 123 -25.06 -1.25 -11.65
CA THR A 123 -24.01 -1.40 -12.65
C THR A 123 -24.04 -0.27 -13.70
N ALA A 124 -25.23 0.21 -14.07
CA ALA A 124 -25.42 1.28 -15.06
C ALA A 124 -24.97 2.67 -14.55
N GLN A 125 -24.94 2.89 -13.23
CA GLN A 125 -24.48 4.16 -12.67
C GLN A 125 -22.95 4.30 -12.69
N ASP A 126 -22.21 3.18 -12.82
CA ASP A 126 -20.74 3.12 -12.84
C ASP A 126 -20.06 4.05 -11.83
N ILE A 127 -20.56 4.06 -10.59
CA ILE A 127 -20.04 4.91 -9.53
C ILE A 127 -18.66 4.38 -9.12
N ARG A 128 -17.67 5.26 -9.14
CA ARG A 128 -16.27 4.91 -8.84
C ARG A 128 -15.79 5.56 -7.55
N PHE A 129 -14.97 4.84 -6.81
CA PHE A 129 -14.18 5.35 -5.70
C PHE A 129 -12.75 5.50 -6.21
N ILE A 130 -12.29 6.74 -6.30
CA ILE A 130 -10.97 7.10 -6.81
C ILE A 130 -10.09 7.51 -5.62
N VAL A 131 -8.89 6.96 -5.59
CA VAL A 131 -7.85 7.27 -4.60
C VAL A 131 -6.66 7.85 -5.36
N ASP A 132 -6.31 9.09 -5.03
CA ASP A 132 -5.02 9.67 -5.33
C ASP A 132 -4.13 9.58 -4.10
N ARG A 133 -2.84 9.35 -4.33
CA ARG A 133 -1.81 9.31 -3.30
C ARG A 133 -0.73 10.31 -3.68
N ASP A 134 -0.44 11.29 -2.83
CA ASP A 134 0.63 12.26 -3.08
C ASP A 134 0.53 12.84 -4.52
N ASP A 135 1.55 12.66 -5.36
CA ASP A 135 1.59 13.06 -6.78
C ASP A 135 1.05 11.99 -7.76
N ASP A 136 0.69 10.81 -7.26
CA ASP A 136 0.19 9.66 -8.02
C ASP A 136 -1.35 9.73 -8.15
N HIS A 137 -1.77 10.41 -9.22
CA HIS A 137 -3.18 10.59 -9.55
C HIS A 137 -3.80 9.30 -10.10
N ASN A 138 -5.04 9.03 -9.69
CA ASN A 138 -5.81 7.86 -10.07
C ASN A 138 -5.08 6.55 -9.73
N TYR A 139 -4.36 6.53 -8.61
CA TYR A 139 -3.62 5.37 -8.11
C TYR A 139 -4.50 4.14 -7.97
N ALA A 140 -5.71 4.31 -7.43
CA ALA A 140 -6.74 3.28 -7.45
C ALA A 140 -8.08 3.85 -7.93
N ASN A 141 -8.77 3.10 -8.78
CA ASN A 141 -10.08 3.47 -9.32
C ASN A 141 -10.99 2.26 -9.35
N VAL A 142 -11.82 2.14 -8.32
CA VAL A 142 -12.64 0.94 -8.09
C VAL A 142 -14.12 1.24 -8.27
N LYS A 143 -14.84 0.33 -8.91
CA LYS A 143 -16.30 0.43 -9.05
C LYS A 143 -16.96 0.07 -7.72
N THR A 144 -17.89 0.87 -7.24
CA THR A 144 -18.53 0.68 -5.92
C THR A 144 -19.52 -0.49 -5.90
N PHE A 145 -20.22 -0.75 -7.00
CA PHE A 145 -21.17 -1.87 -7.12
C PHE A 145 -20.55 -3.22 -6.69
N PRO A 146 -19.42 -3.68 -7.27
CA PRO A 146 -18.81 -4.93 -6.85
C PRO A 146 -18.24 -4.88 -5.41
N LEU A 147 -17.82 -3.71 -4.90
CA LEU A 147 -17.35 -3.60 -3.50
C LEU A 147 -18.45 -4.00 -2.52
N SER A 148 -19.69 -3.59 -2.80
CA SER A 148 -20.85 -3.90 -1.93
C SER A 148 -21.22 -5.39 -1.89
N LEU A 149 -20.76 -6.16 -2.87
CA LEU A 149 -21.01 -7.61 -2.97
C LEU A 149 -19.99 -8.45 -2.21
N ILE A 150 -18.88 -7.84 -1.77
CA ILE A 150 -17.84 -8.54 -1.02
C ILE A 150 -18.37 -8.87 0.37
N PRO A 151 -18.16 -10.10 0.89
CA PRO A 151 -18.50 -10.44 2.27
C PRO A 151 -17.84 -9.46 3.25
N GLY A 152 -18.65 -8.74 4.04
CA GLY A 152 -18.18 -7.66 4.92
C GLY A 152 -18.29 -6.25 4.33
N GLY A 153 -18.55 -6.12 3.03
CA GLY A 153 -18.82 -4.86 2.33
C GLY A 153 -17.64 -3.91 2.22
N GLU A 154 -16.41 -4.42 2.38
CA GLU A 154 -15.19 -3.63 2.37
C GLU A 154 -14.01 -4.37 1.73
N VAL A 155 -13.14 -3.60 1.07
CA VAL A 155 -11.89 -4.10 0.51
C VAL A 155 -10.75 -3.65 1.41
N SER A 156 -9.96 -4.62 1.86
CA SER A 156 -8.69 -4.36 2.50
C SER A 156 -7.65 -3.96 1.44
N CYS A 157 -6.88 -2.93 1.74
CA CYS A 157 -5.81 -2.42 0.90
C CYS A 157 -4.65 -1.94 1.76
N PHE A 158 -3.55 -1.57 1.11
CA PHE A 158 -2.39 -0.97 1.76
C PHE A 158 -1.85 0.10 0.84
N ILE A 159 -2.38 1.32 0.96
CA ILE A 159 -1.98 2.46 0.13
C ILE A 159 -1.30 3.49 1.04
N PRO A 160 0.04 3.44 1.19
CA PRO A 160 0.78 4.39 2.00
C PRO A 160 0.96 5.71 1.24
N ALA A 161 0.79 6.86 1.89
CA ALA A 161 0.98 8.19 1.33
C ALA A 161 1.77 9.08 2.29
N MET A 162 2.77 9.80 1.79
CA MET A 162 3.69 10.59 2.60
C MET A 162 3.12 11.94 3.02
N GLU A 163 2.32 12.55 2.16
CA GLU A 163 1.82 13.92 2.33
C GLU A 163 0.29 13.94 2.39
N GLU A 164 -0.38 13.28 1.44
CA GLU A 164 -1.83 13.32 1.36
C GLU A 164 -2.47 12.11 0.67
N ILE A 165 -3.69 11.82 1.09
CA ILE A 165 -4.61 10.93 0.39
C ILE A 165 -5.82 11.76 -0.04
N ARG A 166 -6.11 11.80 -1.33
CA ARG A 166 -7.30 12.48 -1.87
C ARG A 166 -8.27 11.44 -2.38
N LEU A 167 -9.49 11.51 -1.88
CA LEU A 167 -10.57 10.58 -2.19
C LEU A 167 -11.61 11.33 -3.01
N SER A 168 -11.97 10.78 -4.16
CA SER A 168 -12.98 11.37 -5.04
C SER A 168 -13.89 10.30 -5.65
N THR A 169 -14.99 10.75 -6.23
CA THR A 169 -15.95 9.90 -6.92
C THR A 169 -16.42 10.51 -8.22
N ILE A 170 -16.71 9.65 -9.19
CA ILE A 170 -17.37 9.98 -10.45
C ILE A 170 -18.40 8.91 -10.74
N ALA A 171 -19.49 9.26 -11.40
CA ALA A 171 -20.52 8.32 -11.83
C ALA A 171 -20.99 8.66 -13.25
N SER A 172 -21.44 7.67 -14.01
CA SER A 172 -21.99 7.88 -15.37
C SER A 172 -23.44 8.36 -15.39
N ALA A 173 -24.08 8.48 -14.23
CA ALA A 173 -25.46 8.95 -14.08
C ALA A 173 -25.63 9.78 -12.79
N ILE A 174 -26.76 10.47 -12.68
CA ILE A 174 -27.20 11.09 -11.42
C ILE A 174 -27.57 9.97 -10.45
N VAL A 175 -27.01 9.99 -9.25
CA VAL A 175 -27.22 8.93 -8.23
C VAL A 175 -28.05 9.46 -7.05
N GLY A 176 -27.93 10.75 -6.74
CA GLY A 176 -28.45 11.27 -5.47
C GLY A 176 -27.47 11.03 -4.32
N LEU A 177 -28.00 10.82 -3.11
CA LEU A 177 -27.19 10.54 -1.92
C LEU A 177 -26.53 9.16 -2.00
N HIS A 178 -25.20 9.13 -1.96
CA HIS A 178 -24.41 7.91 -1.97
C HIS A 178 -23.39 7.93 -0.83
N SER A 179 -23.26 6.81 -0.12
CA SER A 179 -22.39 6.70 1.05
C SER A 179 -21.07 6.02 0.71
N PHE A 180 -19.98 6.60 1.20
CA PHE A 180 -18.63 6.08 1.15
C PHE A 180 -18.10 5.90 2.57
N ARG A 181 -17.36 4.82 2.80
CA ARG A 181 -16.64 4.57 4.05
C ARG A 181 -15.21 4.20 3.74
N TYR A 182 -14.29 4.72 4.51
CA TYR A 182 -12.87 4.40 4.37
C TYR A 182 -12.20 4.43 5.73
N THR A 183 -11.16 3.63 5.87
CA THR A 183 -10.32 3.57 7.07
C THR A 183 -8.89 3.83 6.68
N TYR A 184 -8.24 4.71 7.43
CA TYR A 184 -6.83 5.01 7.26
C TYR A 184 -6.12 4.99 8.62
N GLN A 185 -4.84 4.67 8.56
CA GLN A 185 -3.94 4.69 9.70
C GLN A 185 -3.01 5.89 9.58
N ARG A 186 -2.69 6.49 10.72
CA ARG A 186 -1.58 7.43 10.89
C ARG A 186 -0.41 6.67 11.47
N VAL A 187 0.70 6.66 10.76
CA VAL A 187 1.88 5.89 11.14
C VAL A 187 3.01 6.86 11.39
N ARG A 188 3.70 6.70 12.53
CA ARG A 188 4.88 7.52 12.83
C ARG A 188 5.95 7.24 11.79
N LEU A 189 6.49 8.31 11.20
CA LEU A 189 7.62 8.23 10.28
C LEU A 189 8.93 8.09 11.08
N THR A 190 9.21 6.86 11.52
CA THR A 190 10.42 6.55 12.29
C THR A 190 11.69 6.66 11.43
N ASN A 191 12.86 6.82 12.06
CA ASN A 191 14.14 6.84 11.33
C ASN A 191 14.38 5.57 10.50
N LEU A 192 13.88 4.43 10.97
CA LEU A 192 13.90 3.17 10.24
C LEU A 192 13.09 3.28 8.94
N LEU A 193 11.84 3.73 9.03
CA LEU A 193 10.97 3.88 7.85
C LEU A 193 11.48 4.97 6.90
N ARG A 194 12.02 6.07 7.42
CA ARG A 194 12.70 7.09 6.61
C ARG A 194 13.84 6.50 5.79
N CYS A 195 14.67 5.67 6.42
CA CYS A 195 15.75 4.98 5.73
C CYS A 195 15.22 3.99 4.68
N ARG A 196 14.20 3.19 5.02
CA ARG A 196 13.62 2.18 4.12
C ARG A 196 12.96 2.81 2.88
N PHE A 197 12.31 3.96 3.05
CA PHE A 197 11.70 4.72 1.97
C PHE A 197 12.71 5.60 1.22
N GLY A 198 14.00 5.57 1.59
CA GLY A 198 15.04 6.35 0.92
C GLY A 198 14.92 7.86 1.14
N LEU A 199 14.24 8.28 2.21
CA LEU A 199 14.00 9.69 2.55
C LEU A 199 15.18 10.35 3.29
N VAL A 200 16.17 9.55 3.70
CA VAL A 200 17.36 10.01 4.40
C VAL A 200 18.58 9.22 3.96
N SER A 201 19.72 9.91 3.95
CA SER A 201 21.04 9.31 3.81
C SER A 201 21.58 8.82 5.15
N ARG A 202 22.66 8.04 5.11
CA ARG A 202 23.31 7.46 6.29
C ARG A 202 23.75 8.51 7.31
N ASP A 203 24.22 9.66 6.86
CA ASP A 203 24.79 10.72 7.71
C ASP A 203 23.71 11.59 8.38
N GLU A 204 22.48 11.55 7.86
CA GLU A 204 21.33 12.28 8.41
C GLU A 204 20.63 11.50 9.54
N LEU A 205 21.01 10.24 9.76
CA LEU A 205 20.46 9.39 10.80
C LEU A 205 21.18 9.64 12.13
N PRO A 206 20.43 9.79 13.26
CA PRO A 206 21.05 9.91 14.59
C PRO A 206 21.93 8.72 14.97
N GLU A 207 21.61 7.53 14.47
CA GLU A 207 22.42 6.32 14.62
C GLU A 207 22.75 5.75 13.22
N PRO A 208 23.97 5.96 12.70
CA PRO A 208 24.36 5.51 11.36
C PRO A 208 24.27 3.99 11.14
N SER A 209 24.32 3.18 12.20
CA SER A 209 24.13 1.73 12.11
C SER A 209 22.71 1.31 11.74
N VAL A 210 21.70 2.18 11.89
CA VAL A 210 20.34 1.91 11.42
C VAL A 210 20.33 1.72 9.91
N TYR A 211 21.06 2.55 9.17
CA TYR A 211 21.18 2.45 7.72
C TYR A 211 21.69 1.07 7.29
N ASP A 212 22.78 0.63 7.91
CA ASP A 212 23.41 -0.65 7.63
C ASP A 212 22.47 -1.83 7.93
N LYS A 213 21.74 -1.76 9.05
CA LYS A 213 20.78 -2.79 9.46
C LYS A 213 19.57 -2.87 8.51
N VAL A 214 19.06 -1.73 8.05
CA VAL A 214 17.96 -1.66 7.06
C VAL A 214 18.41 -2.20 5.72
N LYS A 215 19.59 -1.79 5.22
CA LYS A 215 20.14 -2.31 3.95
C LYS A 215 20.42 -3.81 4.02
N ALA A 216 20.84 -4.30 5.18
CA ALA A 216 21.10 -5.71 5.41
C ALA A 216 19.82 -6.56 5.51
N GLY A 217 18.68 -5.96 5.86
CA GLY A 217 17.42 -6.66 6.07
C GLY A 217 17.24 -7.24 7.47
N VAL A 218 17.98 -6.72 8.46
CA VAL A 218 17.86 -7.11 9.88
C VAL A 218 16.82 -6.25 10.61
N LEU A 219 16.69 -5.00 10.17
CA LEU A 219 15.70 -4.02 10.59
C LEU A 219 14.92 -3.54 9.39
#